data_AF-A0A2T3HKB3-F1
#
_entry.id   AF-A0A2T3HKB3-F1
#
_cell.length_a   1.000
_cell.length_b   1.000
_cell.length_c   1.000
_cell.angle_alpha   90.00
_cell.angle_beta   90.00
_cell.angle_gamma   90.00
#
_symmetry.space_group_name_H-M   'P 1'
#
loop_
_entity.id
_entity.type
_entity.pdbx_description
1 polymer ?
#
loop_
_entity_poly.entity_id
_entity_poly.type
_entity_poly.pdbx_seq_one_letter_code
_entity_poly.pdbx_strand_id
1 'polypeptide(L)'
;MNLYGKIALTLLPAFWHFQTQDNEKSSLLSRKLSFTVHRLETLESVLNRVEVDLGTRIGYSARQLSSFTAKAAVYKDTPVKTILDQQFAGKSLSYRLHGNQLQIVAVEKQ
;
A
#
# COMPACT_ATOMS: atom_id res chain seq x y z
N MET A 1 -67.21 1.49 13.43
CA MET A 1 -66.23 1.97 12.44
C MET A 1 -65.42 3.08 13.06
N ASN A 2 -64.13 2.84 13.33
CA ASN A 2 -63.02 3.73 12.95
C ASN A 2 -61.69 3.12 13.43
N LEU A 3 -60.81 2.95 12.45
CA LEU A 3 -59.49 2.34 12.50
C LEU A 3 -58.52 3.24 13.28
N TYR A 4 -57.90 2.70 14.33
CA TYR A 4 -56.57 3.15 14.76
C TYR A 4 -55.61 1.98 14.58
N GLY A 5 -54.93 1.99 13.43
CA GLY A 5 -53.86 1.08 13.09
C GLY A 5 -52.68 1.27 14.04
N LYS A 6 -52.38 0.23 14.82
CA LYS A 6 -51.12 0.11 15.55
C LYS A 6 -50.07 -0.30 14.52
N ILE A 7 -49.19 0.62 14.13
CA ILE A 7 -47.99 0.28 13.36
C ILE A 7 -47.04 -0.41 14.35
N ALA A 8 -46.95 -1.73 14.25
CA ALA A 8 -45.88 -2.49 14.87
C ALA A 8 -44.58 -2.17 14.12
N LEU A 9 -43.78 -1.26 14.68
CA LEU A 9 -42.44 -0.98 14.17
C LEU A 9 -41.53 -2.13 14.60
N THR A 10 -41.43 -3.17 13.77
CA THR A 10 -40.43 -4.22 13.93
C THR A 10 -39.06 -3.62 13.63
N LEU A 11 -38.38 -3.16 14.66
CA LEU A 11 -36.95 -2.84 14.63
C LEU A 11 -36.18 -4.14 14.41
N LEU A 12 -35.99 -4.51 13.14
CA LEU A 12 -34.99 -5.50 12.76
C LEU A 12 -33.61 -4.93 13.09
N PRO A 13 -32.76 -5.64 13.85
CA PRO A 13 -31.36 -5.27 13.95
C PRO A 13 -30.72 -5.50 12.58
N ALA A 14 -30.38 -4.41 11.89
CA ALA A 14 -29.52 -4.48 10.73
C ALA A 14 -28.13 -4.91 11.20
N PHE A 15 -27.88 -6.22 11.07
CA PHE A 15 -26.56 -6.83 11.15
C PHE A 15 -25.62 -6.14 10.16
N TRP A 16 -24.87 -5.15 10.62
CA TRP A 16 -23.63 -4.74 9.96
C TRP A 16 -22.49 -5.48 10.64
N HIS A 17 -22.27 -6.72 10.21
CA HIS A 17 -20.95 -7.33 10.30
C HIS A 17 -20.02 -6.55 9.35
N PHE A 18 -19.44 -5.44 9.82
CA PHE A 18 -18.21 -4.92 9.23
C PHE A 18 -17.05 -5.80 9.73
N GLN A 19 -16.97 -7.02 9.21
CA GLN A 19 -15.76 -7.85 9.32
C GLN A 19 -15.08 -7.89 7.95
N THR A 20 -14.33 -6.85 7.64
CA THR A 20 -13.17 -6.92 6.73
C THR A 20 -12.34 -5.65 6.91
N GLN A 21 -11.61 -5.53 8.03
CA GLN A 21 -10.61 -4.46 8.19
C GLN A 21 -9.15 -4.94 8.31
N ASP A 22 -8.89 -6.24 8.20
CA ASP A 22 -7.53 -6.78 8.24
C ASP A 22 -7.07 -7.53 6.99
N ASN A 23 -7.95 -7.77 6.00
CA ASN A 23 -7.56 -8.54 4.81
C ASN A 23 -7.00 -7.67 3.65
N GLU A 24 -7.39 -6.39 3.56
CA GLU A 24 -6.88 -5.50 2.50
C GLU A 24 -5.43 -5.04 2.74
N LYS A 25 -5.02 -4.89 4.00
CA LYS A 25 -3.66 -4.45 4.37
C LYS A 25 -2.57 -5.40 3.89
N SER A 26 -2.89 -6.68 3.71
CA SER A 26 -1.96 -7.68 3.17
C SER A 26 -1.91 -7.66 1.63
N SER A 27 -2.96 -7.16 0.97
CA SER A 27 -3.15 -7.40 -0.47
C SER A 27 -2.10 -6.69 -1.34
N LEU A 28 -1.79 -5.41 -1.09
CA LEU A 28 -0.83 -4.67 -1.91
C LEU A 28 0.61 -5.14 -1.72
N LEU A 29 1.01 -5.40 -0.48
CA LEU A 29 2.38 -5.82 -0.16
C LEU A 29 2.69 -7.25 -0.61
N SER A 30 1.66 -8.10 -0.73
CA SER A 30 1.78 -9.48 -1.21
C SER A 30 1.69 -9.61 -2.74
N ARG A 31 1.26 -8.58 -3.47
CA ARG A 31 1.25 -8.58 -4.94
C ARG A 31 2.65 -8.80 -5.48
N LYS A 32 2.73 -9.63 -6.51
CA LYS A 32 3.98 -10.08 -7.11
C LYS A 32 4.25 -9.30 -8.39
N LEU A 33 5.45 -8.75 -8.50
CA LEU A 33 5.89 -7.97 -9.65
C LEU A 33 7.13 -8.59 -10.29
N SER A 34 7.33 -8.30 -11.57
CA SER A 34 8.43 -8.81 -12.39
C SER A 34 9.03 -7.69 -13.23
N PHE A 35 10.23 -7.22 -12.85
CA PHE A 35 10.97 -6.20 -13.60
C PHE A 35 12.45 -6.18 -13.22
N THR A 36 13.26 -5.47 -14.00
CA THR A 36 14.69 -5.27 -13.73
C THR A 36 14.95 -3.84 -13.25
N VAL A 37 15.84 -3.71 -12.27
CA VAL A 37 16.40 -2.43 -11.82
C VAL A 37 17.86 -2.37 -12.25
N HIS A 38 18.18 -1.40 -13.09
CA HIS A 38 19.54 -1.17 -13.57
C HIS A 38 20.33 -0.25 -12.62
N ARG A 39 21.66 -0.29 -12.74
CA ARG A 39 22.59 0.36 -11.80
C ARG A 39 22.43 1.88 -11.67
N LEU A 40 22.01 2.56 -12.74
CA LEU A 40 21.89 4.02 -12.78
C LEU A 40 20.46 4.52 -12.55
N GLU A 41 19.55 3.63 -12.15
CA GLU A 41 18.18 4.03 -11.90
C GLU A 41 18.02 4.78 -10.58
N THR A 42 17.13 5.77 -10.58
CA THR A 42 16.70 6.48 -9.38
C THR A 42 15.69 5.65 -8.61
N LEU A 43 15.62 5.86 -7.29
CA LEU A 43 14.61 5.20 -6.47
C LEU A 43 13.19 5.62 -6.88
N GLU A 44 13.02 6.86 -7.34
CA GLU A 44 11.77 7.37 -7.90
C GLU A 44 11.32 6.59 -9.15
N SER A 45 12.22 6.30 -10.09
CA SER A 45 11.91 5.47 -11.27
C SER A 45 11.40 4.08 -10.87
N VAL A 46 12.05 3.47 -9.87
CA VAL A 46 11.64 2.14 -9.37
C VAL A 46 10.25 2.21 -8.74
N LEU A 47 9.99 3.21 -7.89
CA LEU A 47 8.68 3.38 -7.25
C LEU A 47 7.58 3.68 -8.26
N ASN A 48 7.84 4.49 -9.28
CA ASN A 48 6.91 4.74 -10.38
C ASN A 48 6.50 3.44 -11.09
N ARG A 49 7.43 2.50 -11.33
CA ARG A 49 7.08 1.19 -11.91
C ARG A 49 6.22 0.36 -10.97
N VAL A 50 6.55 0.37 -9.69
CA VAL A 50 5.72 -0.30 -8.67
C VAL A 50 4.31 0.31 -8.65
N GLU A 51 4.16 1.63 -8.76
CA GLU A 51 2.85 2.31 -8.86
C GLU A 51 2.06 1.85 -10.09
N VAL A 52 2.71 1.84 -11.26
CA VAL A 52 2.09 1.42 -12.53
C VAL A 52 1.60 -0.01 -12.45
N ASP A 53 2.43 -0.94 -11.96
CA ASP A 53 2.05 -2.36 -11.88
C ASP A 53 1.00 -2.63 -10.79
N LEU A 54 1.03 -1.88 -9.68
CA LEU A 54 0.03 -2.02 -8.63
C LEU A 54 -1.31 -1.36 -9.00
N GLY A 55 -1.30 -0.39 -9.92
CA GLY A 55 -2.46 0.44 -10.24
C GLY A 55 -2.90 1.35 -9.07
N THR A 56 -1.98 1.67 -8.15
CA THR A 56 -2.24 2.57 -7.01
C THR A 56 -1.08 3.52 -6.83
N ARG A 57 -1.37 4.73 -6.34
CA ARG A 57 -0.33 5.73 -6.03
C ARG A 57 0.36 5.40 -4.71
N ILE A 58 1.67 5.57 -4.70
CA ILE A 58 2.51 5.54 -3.52
C ILE A 58 2.77 6.98 -3.12
N GLY A 59 2.44 7.35 -1.89
CA GLY A 59 2.75 8.67 -1.37
C GLY A 59 4.24 8.82 -1.10
N TYR A 60 4.88 9.77 -1.79
CA TYR A 60 6.25 10.20 -1.55
C TYR A 60 6.49 11.59 -2.16
N SER A 61 7.60 12.23 -1.80
CA SER A 61 8.07 13.46 -2.46
C SER A 61 9.40 13.21 -3.17
N ALA A 62 9.62 13.79 -4.35
CA ALA A 62 10.89 13.64 -5.07
C ALA A 62 12.10 14.06 -4.21
N ARG A 63 11.95 15.12 -3.40
CA ARG A 63 12.98 15.61 -2.48
C ARG A 63 13.40 14.56 -1.43
N GLN A 64 12.48 13.74 -0.93
CA GLN A 64 12.83 12.71 0.05
C GLN A 64 13.59 11.53 -0.58
N LEU A 65 13.45 11.33 -1.89
CA LEU A 65 14.09 10.25 -2.63
C LEU A 65 15.40 10.68 -3.29
N SER A 66 15.62 11.97 -3.53
CA SER A 66 16.71 12.49 -4.36
C SER A 66 18.11 12.14 -3.86
N SER A 67 18.27 11.88 -2.56
CA SER A 67 19.55 11.47 -1.96
C SER A 67 19.81 9.95 -2.03
N PHE A 68 18.87 9.17 -2.58
CA PHE A 68 18.94 7.72 -2.60
C PHE A 68 18.93 7.16 -4.02
N THR A 69 19.91 6.30 -4.31
CA THR A 69 19.96 5.54 -5.56
C THR A 69 19.19 4.22 -5.42
N ALA A 70 18.64 3.72 -6.53
CA ALA A 70 18.08 2.38 -6.55
C ALA A 70 19.17 1.32 -6.40
N LYS A 71 18.80 0.17 -5.85
CA LYS A 71 19.65 -1.02 -5.79
C LYS A 71 19.39 -1.86 -7.05
N ALA A 72 20.43 -2.11 -7.84
CA ALA A 72 20.30 -2.99 -9.00
C ALA A 72 19.86 -4.40 -8.57
N ALA A 73 18.83 -4.92 -9.22
CA ALA A 73 18.22 -6.20 -8.89
C ALA A 73 17.35 -6.70 -10.05
N VAL A 74 17.12 -8.00 -10.12
CA VAL A 74 16.12 -8.61 -11.02
C VAL A 74 15.02 -9.20 -10.16
N TYR A 75 13.79 -8.73 -10.35
CA TYR A 75 12.61 -9.22 -9.68
C TYR A 75 11.81 -10.10 -10.62
N LYS A 76 11.45 -11.30 -10.15
CA LYS A 76 10.58 -12.26 -10.86
C LYS A 76 9.55 -12.77 -9.87
N ASP A 77 8.28 -12.53 -10.14
CA ASP A 77 7.15 -12.88 -9.28
C ASP A 77 7.38 -12.55 -7.80
N THR A 78 8.01 -11.40 -7.56
CA THR A 78 8.52 -11.01 -6.25
C THR A 78 7.50 -10.14 -5.52
N PRO A 79 7.15 -10.43 -4.26
CA PRO A 79 6.23 -9.61 -3.48
C PRO A 79 6.73 -8.16 -3.37
N VAL A 80 5.82 -7.19 -3.50
CA VAL A 80 6.13 -5.76 -3.34
C VAL A 80 6.85 -5.48 -2.03
N LYS A 81 6.44 -6.13 -0.93
CA LYS A 81 7.13 -6.04 0.36
C LYS A 81 8.64 -6.30 0.22
N THR A 82 9.00 -7.40 -0.43
CA THR A 82 10.39 -7.82 -0.62
C THR A 82 11.15 -6.84 -1.52
N ILE A 83 10.49 -6.32 -2.55
CA ILE A 83 11.07 -5.30 -3.43
C ILE A 83 11.42 -4.05 -2.62
N LEU A 84 10.47 -3.52 -1.84
CA LEU A 84 10.67 -2.33 -1.01
C LEU A 84 11.73 -2.55 0.07
N ASP A 85 11.68 -3.68 0.78
CA ASP A 85 12.66 -4.02 1.82
C ASP A 85 14.08 -4.06 1.23
N GLN A 86 14.26 -4.64 0.03
CA GLN A 86 15.56 -4.67 -0.64
C GLN A 86 16.01 -3.31 -1.15
N GLN A 87 15.10 -2.51 -1.70
CA GLN A 87 15.41 -1.17 -2.19
C GLN A 87 15.74 -0.22 -1.04
N PHE A 88 15.12 -0.37 0.13
CA PHE A 88 15.33 0.48 1.30
C PHE A 88 16.43 -0.03 2.24
N ALA A 89 16.95 -1.24 2.02
CA ALA A 89 18.06 -1.78 2.80
C ALA A 89 19.24 -0.78 2.86
N GLY A 90 19.64 -0.43 4.09
CA GLY A 90 20.73 0.52 4.36
C GLY A 90 20.37 2.01 4.17
N LYS A 91 19.10 2.33 3.88
CA LYS A 91 18.61 3.71 3.71
C LYS A 91 17.77 4.12 4.92
N SER A 92 17.74 5.41 5.23
CA SER A 92 16.85 5.99 6.25
C SER A 92 15.42 6.15 5.71
N LEU A 93 14.87 5.09 5.10
CA LEU A 93 13.55 5.05 4.48
C LEU A 93 12.79 3.82 4.99
N SER A 94 11.48 3.98 5.14
CA SER A 94 10.55 2.91 5.45
C SER A 94 9.22 3.19 4.72
N TYR A 95 8.25 2.29 4.87
CA TYR A 95 6.92 2.45 4.31
C TYR A 95 5.85 2.14 5.35
N ARG A 96 4.70 2.80 5.19
CA ARG A 96 3.48 2.53 5.95
C ARG A 96 2.34 2.29 4.97
N LEU A 97 1.43 1.40 5.35
CA LEU A 97 0.23 1.13 4.59
C LEU A 97 -0.98 1.71 5.32
N HIS A 98 -1.70 2.60 4.65
CA HIS A 98 -2.92 3.24 5.14
C HIS A 98 -4.09 2.81 4.23
N GLY A 99 -4.84 1.80 4.66
CA GLY A 99 -5.86 1.18 3.80
C GLY A 99 -5.23 0.59 2.55
N ASN A 100 -5.62 1.10 1.38
CA ASN A 100 -5.10 0.69 0.08
C ASN A 100 -4.06 1.67 -0.52
N GLN A 101 -3.42 2.48 0.34
CA GLN A 101 -2.39 3.44 -0.05
C GLN A 101 -1.08 3.15 0.68
N LEU A 102 0.00 3.08 -0.07
CA LEU A 102 1.36 2.94 0.45
C LEU A 102 1.98 4.34 0.58
N GLN A 103 2.61 4.63 1.70
CA GLN A 103 3.31 5.89 1.95
C GLN A 103 4.75 5.61 2.31
N ILE A 104 5.71 6.24 1.62
CA ILE A 104 7.13 6.20 1.99
C ILE A 104 7.39 7.27 3.04
N VAL A 105 8.07 6.89 4.12
CA VAL A 105 8.40 7.74 5.26
C VAL A 105 9.90 7.70 5.55
N ALA A 106 10.46 8.82 5.98
CA ALA A 106 11.83 8.84 6.49
C ALA A 106 11.89 8.14 7.87
N VAL A 107 13.00 7.46 8.14
CA VAL A 107 13.30 6.94 9.48
C VAL A 107 14.27 7.92 10.12
N GLU A 108 13.80 8.66 11.12
CA GLU A 108 14.68 9.45 11.97
C GLU A 108 15.56 8.47 12.77
N LYS A 109 16.88 8.57 12.61
CA LYS A 109 17.81 7.92 13.52
C LYS A 109 17.75 8.72 14.82
N GLN A 110 17.28 8.09 15.89
CA GLN A 110 17.45 8.59 17.25
C GLN A 110 18.94 8.67 17.61
#